data_AF-A0A3P8EWE0-F1
#
_entry.id   AF-A0A3P8EWE0-F1
#
_cell.length_a   1.000
_cell.length_b   1.000
_cell.length_c   1.000
_cell.angle_alpha   90.00
_cell.angle_beta   90.00
_cell.angle_gamma   90.00
#
_symmetry.space_group_name_H-M   'P 1'
#
loop_
_entity.id
_entity.type
_entity.pdbx_description
1 polymer ?
#
loop_
_entity_poly.entity_id
_entity_poly.type
_entity_poly.pdbx_seq_one_letter_code
_entity_poly.pdbx_strand_id
1 'polypeptide(L)' 'MFQPLCDGTHNSVRVPDLKLKPVRFIPEQDTTVWFCNCKQTKNRPFCDGSHKRVVDEDKKAGLFD' A
#
# COMPACT_ATOMS: atom_id res chain seq x y z
N MET A 1 -10.21 8.75 5.24
CA MET A 1 -9.04 7.85 5.38
C MET A 1 -9.53 6.46 5.01
N PHE A 2 -9.43 6.07 3.75
CA PHE A 2 -10.03 4.82 3.23
C PHE A 2 -9.02 3.70 3.01
N GLN A 3 -7.78 3.88 3.48
CA GLN A 3 -6.78 2.82 3.44
C GLN A 3 -7.29 1.58 4.17
N PRO A 4 -7.22 0.38 3.55
CA PRO A 4 -6.39 0.01 2.39
C PRO A 4 -7.06 0.16 1.01
N LEU A 5 -8.32 0.63 0.96
CA LEU A 5 -9.11 0.77 -0.27
C LEU A 5 -8.76 2.05 -1.05
N CYS A 6 -9.03 2.00 -2.34
CA CYS A 6 -8.82 3.14 -3.23
C CYS A 6 -9.97 4.15 -3.12
N ASP A 7 -9.63 5.43 -3.00
CA ASP A 7 -10.58 6.56 -2.97
C ASP A 7 -10.48 7.45 -4.22
N GLY A 8 -9.75 7.02 -5.24
CA GLY A 8 -9.55 7.79 -6.47
C GLY A 8 -8.47 8.87 -6.41
N THR A 9 -7.78 9.07 -5.28
CA THR A 9 -6.72 10.09 -5.15
C THR A 9 -5.59 9.94 -6.18
N HIS A 10 -5.39 8.74 -6.73
CA HIS A 10 -4.42 8.50 -7.81
C HIS A 10 -4.75 9.17 -9.16
N ASN A 11 -5.96 9.73 -9.29
CA ASN A 11 -6.37 10.56 -10.43
C ASN A 11 -6.34 12.05 -10.10
N SER A 12 -5.82 12.43 -8.92
CA SER A 12 -5.73 13.82 -8.50
C SER A 12 -4.81 14.60 -9.43
N VAL A 13 -5.30 15.76 -9.89
CA VAL A 13 -4.50 16.73 -10.67
C VAL A 13 -3.27 17.20 -9.89
N ARG A 14 -3.26 17.07 -8.55
CA ARG A 14 -2.12 17.42 -7.70
C ARG A 14 -0.94 16.45 -7.80
N VAL A 15 -1.17 15.23 -8.31
CA VAL A 15 -0.15 14.18 -8.50
C VAL A 15 -0.34 13.52 -9.86
N PRO A 16 -0.11 14.27 -10.96
CA PRO A 16 -0.46 13.81 -12.31
C PRO A 16 0.30 12.56 -12.75
N ASP A 17 1.53 12.38 -12.26
CA ASP A 17 2.43 11.29 -12.66
C ASP A 17 2.42 10.10 -11.71
N LEU A 18 1.38 9.95 -10.88
CA LEU A 18 1.30 8.83 -9.95
C LEU A 18 1.12 7.50 -10.72
N LYS A 19 2.21 6.74 -10.79
CA LYS A 19 2.26 5.41 -11.43
C LYS A 19 1.52 4.32 -10.65
N LEU A 20 1.22 4.56 -9.38
CA LEU A 20 0.47 3.60 -8.56
C LEU A 20 -1.00 3.57 -8.99
N LYS A 21 -1.44 2.40 -9.46
CA LYS A 21 -2.84 2.11 -9.79
C LYS A 21 -3.45 1.11 -8.80
N PRO A 22 -4.77 1.21 -8.53
CA PRO A 22 -5.45 0.25 -7.66
C PRO A 22 -5.39 -1.16 -8.24
N VAL A 23 -5.39 -2.16 -7.35
CA VAL A 23 -5.52 -3.56 -7.72
C VAL A 23 -6.94 -3.98 -7.42
N ARG A 24 -7.64 -4.50 -8.43
CA ARG A 24 -8.98 -5.06 -8.25
C ARG A 24 -8.83 -6.47 -7.67
N PHE A 25 -9.48 -6.73 -6.55
CA PHE A 25 -9.56 -8.04 -5.92
C PHE A 25 -11.03 -8.38 -5.71
N ILE A 26 -11.44 -9.56 -6.13
CA ILE A 26 -12.79 -10.10 -5.95
C ILE A 26 -12.59 -11.44 -5.23
N PRO A 27 -12.97 -11.57 -3.95
CA PRO A 27 -12.84 -12.84 -3.25
C PRO A 27 -13.86 -13.85 -3.80
N GLU A 28 -13.44 -15.12 -3.91
CA GLU A 28 -14.34 -16.21 -4.32
C GLU A 28 -15.26 -16.67 -3.17
N GLN A 29 -14.86 -16.40 -1.93
CA GLN A 29 -15.54 -16.82 -0.72
C GLN A 29 -15.38 -15.77 0.39
N ASP A 30 -16.28 -15.81 1.38
CA ASP A 30 -16.18 -14.96 2.57
C ASP A 30 -14.97 -15.41 3.40
N THR A 31 -13.94 -14.55 3.45
CA THR A 31 -12.70 -14.84 4.13
C THR A 31 -12.06 -13.56 4.67
N THR A 32 -11.29 -13.72 5.74
CA THR A 32 -10.45 -12.65 6.30
C THR A 32 -9.12 -12.62 5.57
N VAL A 33 -8.81 -11.50 4.94
CA VAL A 33 -7.53 -11.24 4.28
C VAL A 33 -6.87 -9.99 4.82
N TRP A 34 -5.54 -9.97 4.77
CA TRP A 34 -4.73 -8.85 5.23
C TRP A 34 -4.20 -8.09 4.03
N PHE A 35 -4.75 -6.92 3.74
CA PHE A 35 -4.24 -6.06 2.67
C PHE A 35 -3.03 -5.24 3.11
N CYS A 36 -2.13 -4.97 2.16
CA CYS A 36 -0.97 -4.14 2.40
C CYS A 36 -1.34 -2.67 2.58
N ASN A 37 -0.96 -2.10 3.74
CA ASN A 37 -1.10 -0.68 3.99
C ASN A 37 0.18 0.13 3.72
N CYS A 38 1.37 -0.43 3.99
CA CYS A 38 2.65 0.27 3.81
C CYS A 38 3.05 0.52 2.35
N LYS A 39 2.40 -0.17 1.39
CA LYS A 39 2.66 -0.12 -0.06
C LYS A 39 4.03 -0.65 -0.50
N GLN A 40 4.73 -1.36 0.37
CA GLN A 40 6.06 -1.96 0.12
C GLN A 40 6.02 -3.48 -0.12
N THR A 41 4.82 -4.08 -0.19
CA THR A 41 4.69 -5.52 -0.44
C THR A 41 5.14 -5.92 -1.84
N LYS A 42 5.75 -7.10 -1.94
CA LYS A 42 6.02 -7.79 -3.21
C LYS A 42 4.87 -8.73 -3.62
N ASN A 43 3.86 -8.91 -2.76
CA ASN A 43 2.71 -9.78 -2.96
C ASN A 43 1.39 -8.98 -3.00
N ARG A 44 1.32 -7.95 -3.85
CA ARG A 44 0.12 -7.09 -3.96
C ARG A 44 -1.12 -7.94 -4.33
N PRO A 45 -2.28 -7.72 -3.68
CA PRO A 45 -2.61 -6.64 -2.73
C PRO A 45 -2.36 -6.98 -1.25
N PHE A 46 -1.81 -8.15 -0.94
CA PHE A 46 -1.74 -8.71 0.40
C PHE A 46 -0.52 -8.23 1.21
N CYS A 47 -0.61 -8.34 2.53
CA CYS A 47 0.52 -8.13 3.42
C CYS A 47 1.47 -9.34 3.38
N ASP A 48 2.77 -9.08 3.21
CA ASP A 48 3.85 -10.07 3.25
C ASP A 48 4.87 -9.81 4.36
N GLY A 49 4.57 -8.87 5.26
CA GLY A 49 5.47 -8.45 6.34
C GLY A 49 6.57 -7.46 5.93
N SER A 50 6.63 -7.01 4.67
CA SER A 50 7.66 -6.05 4.20
C SER A 50 7.67 -4.75 5.01
N HIS A 51 6.54 -4.34 5.59
CA HIS A 51 6.44 -3.16 6.45
C HIS A 51 7.41 -3.17 7.65
N LYS A 52 7.85 -4.35 8.12
CA LYS A 52 8.78 -4.45 9.24
C LYS A 52 10.19 -3.98 8.89
N ARG A 53 10.61 -4.16 7.63
CA ARG A 53 11.95 -3.76 7.16
C ARG A 53 12.05 -2.28 6.83
N VAL A 54 10.96 -1.70 6.33
CA VAL A 54 10.90 -0.32 5.86
C VAL A 54 11.18 0.66 7.00
N VAL A 55 10.66 0.38 8.19
CA VAL A 55 10.93 1.21 9.38
C VAL A 55 12.42 1.27 9.71
N ASP A 56 13.16 0.17 9.54
CA ASP A 56 14.59 0.15 9.79
C ASP A 56 15.38 0.91 8.71
N GLU A 57 14.90 0.84 7.46
CA GLU A 57 15.50 1.55 6.32
C GLU A 57 15.27 3.05 6.40
N ASP A 58 14.04 3.50 6.71
CA ASP A 58 13.71 4.92 6.82
C ASP A 58 14.42 5.58 8.02
N LYS A 59 14.57 4.86 9.15
CA LYS A 59 15.39 5.33 10.28
C LYS A 59 16.86 5.50 9.90
N LYS A 60 17.43 4.55 9.15
CA LYS A 60 18.82 4.67 8.66
C LYS A 60 18.98 5.82 7.67
N ALA A 61 17.92 6.16 6.94
CA ALA A 61 17.90 7.28 6.00
C ALA A 61 17.65 8.64 6.68
N GLY A 62 17.44 8.68 8.00
CA GLY A 62 17.15 9.92 8.73
C GLY A 62 15.80 10.54 8.35
N LEU A 63 14.86 9.74 7.83
CA LEU A 63 13.57 10.24 7.36
C LEU A 63 12.57 10.51 8.49
N PHE A 64 12.86 10.00 9.70
CA PHE A 64 11.98 10.05 10.88
C PHE A 64 12.69 10.56 12.14
N ASP A 65 13.78 11.32 11.97
CA ASP A 65 14.39 12.12 13.04
C ASP A 65 13.71 13.50 13.12
#